data_AF-A0A968UDM5-F1
#
_entry.id   AF-A0A968UDM5-F1
#
_cell.length_a   1.000
_cell.length_b   1.000
_cell.length_c   1.000
_cell.angle_alpha   90.00
_cell.angle_beta   90.00
_cell.angle_gamma   90.00
#
_symmetry.space_group_name_H-M   'P 1'
#
loop_
_entity.id
_entity.type
_entity.pdbx_description
1 polymer ?
#
loop_
_entity_poly.entity_id
_entity_poly.type
_entity_poly.pdbx_seq_one_letter_code
_entity_poly.pdbx_strand_id
1 'polypeptide(L)'
;MKLRVFLVKNRESEYIENFEMPVKVRNWGKDSGMDRVCYYNFYDLFNAKTIRGKITIRGLLEAQKILKIKRNIRQDLPKLFGGGTYWTLSYPCLKYIVDYTEKYPELLKRFRWSFCAEEIYFQTLIMNSAFKKNVVNNNLRYIEWNQKMVISLQF
;
A
#
# COMPACT_ATOMS: atom_id res chain seq x y z
N MET A 1 -22.69 20.30 3.96
CA MET A 1 -23.38 19.01 4.23
C MET A 1 -22.61 18.24 5.30
N LYS A 2 -23.26 17.70 6.34
CA LYS A 2 -22.59 16.93 7.42
C LYS A 2 -22.13 15.56 6.89
N LEU A 3 -20.97 15.06 7.34
CA LEU A 3 -20.36 13.79 6.90
C LEU A 3 -21.34 12.60 6.97
N ARG A 4 -22.11 12.48 8.05
CA ARG A 4 -23.11 11.41 8.21
C ARG A 4 -24.12 11.38 7.06
N VAL A 5 -24.66 12.55 6.66
CA VAL A 5 -25.64 12.64 5.58
C VAL A 5 -25.03 12.21 4.26
N PHE A 6 -23.78 12.63 4.01
CA PHE A 6 -23.02 12.21 2.84
C PHE A 6 -22.83 10.68 2.78
N LEU A 7 -22.37 10.07 3.87
CA LEU A 7 -22.11 8.62 3.90
C LEU A 7 -23.39 7.79 3.82
N VAL A 8 -24.50 8.24 4.42
CA VAL A 8 -25.80 7.57 4.27
C VAL A 8 -26.28 7.60 2.83
N LYS A 9 -26.10 8.74 2.13
CA LYS A 9 -26.46 8.88 0.71
C LYS A 9 -25.58 8.02 -0.20
N ASN A 10 -24.31 7.77 0.18
CA ASN A 10 -23.33 7.03 -0.62
C ASN A 10 -22.88 5.72 0.05
N ARG A 11 -23.82 5.02 0.72
CA ARG A 11 -23.52 3.84 1.57
C ARG A 11 -22.92 2.64 0.84
N GLU A 12 -23.04 2.62 -0.49
CA GLU A 12 -22.54 1.55 -1.35
C GLU A 12 -21.18 1.87 -1.96
N SER A 13 -20.69 3.11 -1.81
CA SER A 13 -19.42 3.56 -2.38
C SER A 13 -18.24 3.19 -1.50
N GLU A 14 -17.16 2.77 -2.14
CA GLU A 14 -15.90 2.42 -1.48
C GLU A 14 -14.87 3.52 -1.75
N TYR A 15 -14.66 4.40 -0.76
CA TYR A 15 -13.76 5.54 -0.90
C TYR A 15 -12.33 5.12 -0.53
N ILE A 16 -11.59 4.66 -1.54
CA ILE A 16 -10.21 4.23 -1.40
C ILE A 16 -9.41 4.67 -2.61
N GLU A 17 -8.31 5.39 -2.36
CA GLU A 17 -7.36 5.72 -3.42
C GLU A 17 -6.68 4.45 -3.91
N ASN A 18 -6.58 4.32 -5.23
CA ASN A 18 -5.91 3.18 -5.84
C ASN A 18 -5.26 3.53 -7.19
N PHE A 19 -4.26 2.74 -7.55
CA PHE A 19 -3.63 2.68 -8.86
C PHE A 19 -3.04 1.29 -9.07
N GLU A 20 -2.93 0.88 -10.33
CA GLU A 20 -2.33 -0.40 -10.70
C GLU A 20 -0.80 -0.37 -10.52
N MET A 21 -0.23 -1.47 -9.99
CA MET A 21 1.21 -1.68 -9.86
C MET A 21 1.72 -2.64 -10.95
N PRO A 22 2.91 -2.41 -11.55
CA PRO A 22 3.83 -1.30 -11.31
C PRO A 22 3.31 0.05 -11.82
N VAL A 23 3.57 1.10 -11.06
CA VAL A 23 3.13 2.47 -11.36
C VAL A 23 3.93 3.05 -12.53
N LYS A 24 3.24 3.49 -13.60
CA LYS A 24 3.88 4.04 -14.81
C LYS A 24 4.16 5.54 -14.76
N VAL A 25 3.31 6.32 -14.10
CA VAL A 25 3.30 7.80 -14.22
C VAL A 25 3.60 8.52 -12.89
N ARG A 26 3.20 7.93 -11.76
CA ARG A 26 3.35 8.54 -10.43
C ARG A 26 4.66 8.09 -9.76
N ASN A 27 5.35 9.01 -9.12
CA ASN A 27 6.50 8.68 -8.27
C ASN A 27 5.98 8.09 -6.95
N TRP A 28 5.93 6.76 -6.88
CA TRP A 28 5.48 6.03 -5.69
C TRP A 28 6.52 4.97 -5.33
N GLY A 29 7.45 5.33 -4.45
CA GLY A 29 8.59 4.49 -4.09
C GLY A 29 9.63 4.37 -5.22
N LYS A 30 10.57 3.43 -5.08
CA LYS A 30 11.54 3.10 -6.14
C LYS A 30 10.96 1.96 -6.99
N ASP A 31 11.49 1.74 -8.19
CA ASP A 31 11.07 0.63 -9.07
C ASP A 31 9.53 0.56 -9.26
N SER A 32 8.89 1.72 -9.44
CA SER A 32 7.44 1.83 -9.63
C SER A 32 6.60 1.18 -8.51
N GLY A 33 7.13 1.17 -7.29
CA GLY A 33 6.52 0.59 -6.09
C GLY A 33 6.75 -0.91 -5.92
N MET A 34 7.41 -1.56 -6.89
CA MET A 34 7.68 -3.00 -6.82
C MET A 34 8.76 -3.34 -5.81
N ASP A 35 9.63 -2.39 -5.44
CA ASP A 35 10.65 -2.60 -4.41
C ASP A 35 10.04 -2.93 -3.03
N ARG A 36 8.84 -2.39 -2.77
CA ARG A 36 8.07 -2.64 -1.56
C ARG A 36 7.64 -4.09 -1.40
N VAL A 37 7.44 -4.81 -2.51
CA VAL A 37 6.99 -6.21 -2.47
C VAL A 37 8.15 -7.15 -2.84
N CYS A 38 8.88 -6.89 -3.93
CA CYS A 38 9.86 -7.80 -4.51
C CYS A 38 11.12 -8.04 -3.66
N TYR A 39 11.35 -7.28 -2.60
CA TYR A 39 12.49 -7.47 -1.69
C TYR A 39 12.02 -7.73 -0.27
N TYR A 40 12.88 -8.34 0.54
CA TYR A 40 12.65 -8.50 1.98
C TYR A 40 12.86 -7.15 2.67
N ASN A 41 11.77 -6.61 3.20
CA ASN A 41 11.76 -5.37 3.98
C ASN A 41 11.73 -5.74 5.47
N PHE A 42 12.79 -5.36 6.20
CA PHE A 42 13.02 -5.78 7.59
C PHE A 42 12.61 -4.72 8.63
N TYR A 43 11.58 -3.92 8.33
CA TYR A 43 11.10 -2.86 9.23
C TYR A 43 10.49 -3.42 10.53
N ASP A 44 10.02 -4.67 10.52
CA ASP A 44 9.53 -5.36 11.73
C ASP A 44 10.66 -5.87 12.63
N LEU A 45 11.87 -6.05 12.08
CA LEU A 45 13.02 -6.53 12.85
C LEU A 45 13.91 -5.39 13.34
N PHE A 46 13.97 -4.28 12.60
CA PHE A 46 14.85 -3.15 12.90
C PHE A 46 14.05 -1.86 13.05
N ASN A 47 14.37 -1.08 14.08
CA ASN A 47 13.72 0.21 14.30
C ASN A 47 14.29 1.29 13.36
N ALA A 48 13.54 1.60 12.29
CA ALA A 48 13.88 2.63 11.31
C ALA A 48 13.97 4.06 11.88
N LYS A 49 13.44 4.32 13.09
CA LYS A 49 13.58 5.61 13.78
C LYS A 49 14.97 5.81 14.37
N THR A 50 15.77 4.75 14.49
CA THR A 50 17.16 4.84 14.95
C THR A 50 18.12 4.96 13.76
N ILE A 51 19.24 5.66 13.94
CA ILE A 51 20.28 5.79 12.91
C ILE A 51 20.79 4.40 12.49
N ARG A 52 21.11 3.54 13.46
CA ARG A 52 21.60 2.17 13.22
C ARG A 52 20.57 1.35 12.44
N GLY A 53 19.31 1.30 12.91
CA GLY A 53 18.26 0.54 12.23
C GLY A 53 18.00 1.04 10.80
N LYS A 54 17.99 2.35 10.58
CA LYS A 54 17.87 2.94 9.24
C LYS A 54 19.01 2.52 8.31
N ILE A 55 20.26 2.56 8.80
CA ILE A 55 21.44 2.11 8.04
C ILE A 55 21.35 0.62 7.73
N THR A 56 21.00 -0.21 8.73
CA THR A 56 20.86 -1.66 8.57
C THR A 56 19.80 -2.02 7.52
N ILE A 57 18.59 -1.46 7.63
CA ILE A 57 17.50 -1.72 6.67
C ILE A 57 17.92 -1.33 5.25
N ARG A 58 18.52 -0.13 5.10
CA ARG A 58 18.97 0.35 3.78
C ARG A 58 20.07 -0.54 3.22
N GLY A 59 21.07 -0.90 4.04
CA GLY A 59 22.18 -1.76 3.63
C GLY A 59 21.70 -3.13 3.17
N LEU A 60 20.81 -3.78 3.93
CA LEU A 60 20.22 -5.07 3.56
C LEU A 60 19.40 -4.99 2.27
N LEU A 61 18.65 -3.91 2.05
CA LEU A 61 17.90 -3.71 0.81
C LEU A 61 18.82 -3.53 -0.40
N GLU A 62 19.87 -2.70 -0.28
CA GLU A 62 20.81 -2.50 -1.38
C GLU A 62 21.65 -3.76 -1.66
N ALA A 63 22.05 -4.51 -0.62
CA ALA A 63 22.71 -5.80 -0.80
C ALA A 63 21.85 -6.80 -1.60
N GLN A 64 20.54 -6.89 -1.30
CA GLN A 64 19.61 -7.73 -2.08
C GLN A 64 19.58 -7.32 -3.57
N LYS A 65 19.60 -6.01 -3.86
CA LYS A 65 19.62 -5.51 -5.25
C LYS A 65 20.91 -5.84 -5.98
N ILE A 66 22.06 -5.64 -5.33
CA ILE A 66 23.38 -5.95 -5.89
C ILE A 66 23.50 -7.46 -6.16
N LEU A 67 23.08 -8.28 -5.22
CA LEU A 67 23.08 -9.75 -5.32
C LEU A 67 21.93 -10.30 -6.17
N LYS A 68 21.06 -9.44 -6.71
CA LYS A 68 19.86 -9.80 -7.49
C LYS A 68 18.92 -10.77 -6.78
N ILE A 69 18.90 -10.76 -5.46
CA ILE A 69 17.99 -11.56 -4.63
C ILE A 69 16.62 -10.87 -4.65
N LYS A 70 15.67 -11.43 -5.41
CA LYS A 70 14.28 -11.00 -5.44
C LYS A 70 13.39 -12.09 -4.85
N ARG A 71 12.37 -11.68 -4.10
CA ARG A 71 11.28 -12.56 -3.65
C ARG A 71 10.45 -12.95 -4.87
N ASN A 72 10.16 -14.24 -5.02
CA ASN A 72 9.22 -14.69 -6.03
C ASN A 72 7.79 -14.39 -5.55
N ILE A 73 7.19 -13.34 -6.11
CA ILE A 73 5.87 -12.84 -5.70
C ILE A 73 4.86 -12.88 -6.85
N ARG A 74 5.33 -12.86 -8.10
CA ARG A 74 4.45 -12.71 -9.27
C ARG A 74 3.64 -13.96 -9.60
N GLN A 75 4.09 -15.16 -9.22
CA GLN A 75 3.39 -16.39 -9.58
C GLN A 75 2.09 -16.61 -8.78
N ASP A 76 1.99 -16.04 -7.57
CA ASP A 76 0.90 -16.37 -6.64
C ASP A 76 0.06 -15.17 -6.21
N LEU A 77 0.38 -13.97 -6.70
CA LEU A 77 -0.39 -12.76 -6.38
C LEU A 77 -1.38 -12.41 -7.48
N PRO A 78 -2.60 -11.97 -7.12
CA PRO A 78 -3.47 -11.31 -8.07
C PRO A 78 -2.82 -10.01 -8.55
N LYS A 79 -3.44 -9.39 -9.54
CA LYS A 79 -3.01 -8.08 -10.04
C LYS A 79 -2.93 -7.07 -8.89
N LEU A 80 -1.75 -6.47 -8.70
CA LEU A 80 -1.48 -5.60 -7.55
C LEU A 80 -2.03 -4.19 -7.78
N PHE A 81 -2.58 -3.63 -6.72
CA PHE A 81 -3.01 -2.24 -6.66
C PHE A 81 -2.42 -1.59 -5.40
N GLY A 82 -1.92 -0.36 -5.53
CA GLY A 82 -1.40 0.45 -4.44
C GLY A 82 -2.25 1.71 -4.23
N GLY A 83 -2.12 2.37 -3.09
CA GLY A 83 -2.91 3.56 -2.77
C GLY A 83 -2.46 4.26 -1.49
N GLY A 84 -3.34 5.09 -0.94
CA GLY A 84 -3.14 5.69 0.39
C GLY A 84 -3.56 4.74 1.51
N THR A 85 -2.95 4.92 2.70
CA THR A 85 -3.26 4.12 3.90
C THR A 85 -4.72 4.28 4.37
N TYR A 86 -5.31 5.47 4.18
CA TYR A 86 -6.66 5.78 4.66
C TYR A 86 -7.74 5.46 3.62
N TRP A 87 -8.87 4.92 4.08
CA TRP A 87 -10.04 4.59 3.26
C TRP A 87 -11.35 4.74 4.07
N THR A 88 -12.48 4.89 3.38
CA THR A 88 -13.82 4.86 3.98
C THR A 88 -14.62 3.80 3.23
N LEU A 89 -14.81 2.65 3.87
CA LEU A 89 -15.38 1.46 3.24
C LEU A 89 -16.75 1.12 3.85
N SER A 90 -17.63 0.55 3.03
CA SER A 90 -18.91 0.03 3.48
C SER A 90 -18.72 -1.22 4.35
N TYR A 91 -19.70 -1.51 5.21
CA TYR A 91 -19.68 -2.72 6.02
C TYR A 91 -19.60 -4.01 5.17
N PRO A 92 -20.38 -4.18 4.07
CA PRO A 92 -20.24 -5.34 3.21
C PRO A 92 -18.83 -5.52 2.61
N CYS A 93 -18.17 -4.43 2.22
CA CYS A 93 -16.81 -4.47 1.69
C CYS A 93 -15.80 -4.90 2.76
N LEU A 94 -15.90 -4.34 3.97
CA LEU A 94 -15.07 -4.73 5.10
C LEU A 94 -15.28 -6.19 5.49
N LYS A 95 -16.53 -6.65 5.53
CA LYS A 95 -16.85 -8.05 5.80
C LYS A 95 -16.21 -8.97 4.76
N TYR A 96 -16.31 -8.62 3.48
CA TYR A 96 -15.63 -9.36 2.41
C TYR A 96 -14.12 -9.44 2.63
N ILE A 97 -13.46 -8.34 3.00
CA ILE A 97 -12.02 -8.33 3.26
C ILE A 97 -11.66 -9.28 4.40
N VAL A 98 -12.38 -9.21 5.52
CA VAL A 98 -12.15 -10.07 6.70
C VAL A 98 -12.37 -11.54 6.33
N ASP A 99 -13.54 -11.86 5.76
CA ASP A 99 -13.89 -13.23 5.37
C ASP A 99 -12.88 -13.82 4.36
N TYR A 100 -12.41 -13.01 3.40
CA TYR A 100 -11.38 -13.42 2.45
C TYR A 100 -10.05 -13.70 3.15
N THR A 101 -9.64 -12.82 4.08
CA THR A 101 -8.38 -12.94 4.81
C THR A 101 -8.34 -14.20 5.65
N GLU A 102 -9.46 -14.52 6.33
CA GLU A 102 -9.61 -15.73 7.13
C GLU A 102 -9.60 -16.99 6.26
N LYS A 103 -10.30 -16.95 5.11
CA LYS A 103 -10.40 -18.09 4.20
C LYS A 103 -9.10 -18.36 3.42
N TYR A 104 -8.38 -17.30 3.04
CA TYR A 104 -7.18 -17.36 2.20
C TYR A 104 -6.02 -16.57 2.82
N PRO A 105 -5.52 -16.98 4.01
CA PRO A 105 -4.52 -16.23 4.76
C PRO A 105 -3.17 -16.13 4.04
N GLU A 106 -2.92 -17.03 3.08
CA GLU A 106 -1.67 -17.07 2.29
C GLU A 106 -1.41 -15.76 1.55
N LEU A 107 -2.46 -15.09 1.06
CA LEU A 107 -2.31 -13.80 0.38
C LEU A 107 -1.72 -12.76 1.35
N LEU A 108 -2.27 -12.63 2.55
CA LEU A 108 -1.76 -11.69 3.55
C LEU A 108 -0.34 -12.06 4.00
N LYS A 109 -0.05 -13.36 4.16
CA LYS A 109 1.30 -13.85 4.51
C LYS A 109 2.34 -13.45 3.46
N ARG A 110 1.98 -13.32 2.17
CA ARG A 110 2.89 -12.80 1.13
C ARG A 110 3.30 -11.35 1.37
N PHE A 111 2.56 -10.57 2.15
CA PHE A 111 2.92 -9.19 2.50
C PHE A 111 3.77 -9.05 3.78
N ARG A 112 4.07 -10.16 4.49
CA ARG A 112 4.86 -10.14 5.74
C ARG A 112 6.19 -9.39 5.64
N TRP A 113 6.87 -9.51 4.51
CA TRP A 113 8.17 -8.86 4.27
C TRP A 113 8.07 -7.68 3.30
N SER A 114 6.87 -7.10 3.15
CA SER A 114 6.66 -5.93 2.30
C SER A 114 6.75 -4.63 3.10
N PHE A 115 7.07 -3.54 2.41
CA PHE A 115 7.05 -2.22 3.01
C PHE A 115 5.69 -1.56 2.79
N CYS A 116 5.08 -1.06 3.88
CA CYS A 116 3.75 -0.44 3.85
C CYS A 116 2.70 -1.32 3.16
N ALA A 117 2.55 -2.56 3.64
CA ALA A 117 1.60 -3.55 3.11
C ALA A 117 0.16 -3.03 3.07
N GLU A 118 -0.21 -2.19 4.04
CA GLU A 118 -1.51 -1.53 4.17
C GLU A 118 -1.85 -0.60 3.01
N GLU A 119 -0.84 -0.11 2.28
CA GLU A 119 -1.03 0.68 1.06
C GLU A 119 -1.22 -0.19 -0.19
N ILE A 120 -1.19 -1.53 -0.07
CA ILE A 120 -1.28 -2.47 -1.21
C ILE A 120 -2.38 -3.51 -1.00
N TYR A 121 -2.46 -4.09 0.20
CA TYR A 121 -3.30 -5.26 0.46
C TYR A 121 -4.79 -4.99 0.23
N PHE A 122 -5.32 -3.93 0.83
CA PHE A 122 -6.73 -3.58 0.75
C PHE A 122 -7.13 -3.19 -0.68
N GLN A 123 -6.32 -2.36 -1.33
CA GLN A 123 -6.52 -1.95 -2.73
C GLN A 123 -6.51 -3.18 -3.63
N THR A 124 -5.55 -4.09 -3.43
CA THR A 124 -5.44 -5.32 -4.21
C THR A 124 -6.68 -6.21 -4.03
N LEU A 125 -7.15 -6.43 -2.81
CA LEU A 125 -8.38 -7.22 -2.58
C LEU A 125 -9.61 -6.57 -3.24
N ILE A 126 -9.86 -5.30 -2.95
CA ILE A 126 -11.07 -4.61 -3.41
C ILE A 126 -11.10 -4.52 -4.94
N MET A 127 -9.98 -4.17 -5.57
CA MET A 127 -9.88 -3.99 -7.02
C MET A 127 -9.91 -5.31 -7.81
N ASN A 128 -9.71 -6.45 -7.15
CA ASN A 128 -9.89 -7.78 -7.73
C ASN A 128 -11.23 -8.45 -7.31
N SER A 129 -12.16 -7.67 -6.74
CA SER A 129 -13.46 -8.17 -6.25
C SER A 129 -14.65 -7.53 -6.96
N ALA A 130 -15.85 -7.98 -6.62
CA ALA A 130 -17.10 -7.37 -7.07
C ALA A 130 -17.27 -5.92 -6.57
N PHE A 131 -16.58 -5.50 -5.51
CA PHE A 131 -16.63 -4.13 -4.97
C PHE A 131 -15.91 -3.12 -5.84
N LYS A 132 -15.04 -3.55 -6.77
CA LYS A 132 -14.31 -2.67 -7.69
C LYS A 132 -15.22 -1.64 -8.38
N LYS A 133 -16.42 -2.06 -8.80
CA LYS A 133 -17.38 -1.19 -9.52
C LYS A 133 -17.93 -0.03 -8.66
N ASN A 134 -17.82 -0.16 -7.34
CA ASN A 134 -18.27 0.84 -6.37
C ASN A 134 -17.13 1.73 -5.86
N VAL A 135 -15.89 1.50 -6.31
CA VAL A 135 -14.73 2.25 -5.85
C VAL A 135 -14.75 3.67 -6.38
N VAL A 136 -14.62 4.62 -5.48
CA VAL A 136 -14.35 6.02 -5.77
C VAL A 136 -12.89 6.29 -5.41
N ASN A 137 -12.10 6.75 -6.38
CA ASN A 137 -10.66 7.01 -6.21
C ASN A 137 -10.38 8.29 -5.40
N ASN A 138 -10.84 8.30 -4.15
CA ASN A 138 -10.74 9.36 -3.16
C ASN A 138 -10.94 8.70 -1.80
N ASN A 139 -10.14 9.05 -0.79
CA ASN A 139 -10.26 8.47 0.55
C ASN A 139 -11.13 9.30 1.52
N LEU A 140 -11.59 10.49 1.14
CA LEU A 140 -12.30 11.49 1.94
C LEU A 140 -11.46 12.16 3.04
N ARG A 141 -10.13 12.18 2.90
CA ARG A 141 -9.21 12.77 3.88
C ARG A 141 -8.58 14.02 3.29
N TYR A 142 -8.61 15.08 4.07
CA TYR A 142 -7.70 16.18 3.88
C TYR A 142 -6.37 15.79 4.52
N ILE A 143 -5.31 15.69 3.72
CA ILE A 143 -3.97 15.34 4.18
C ILE A 143 -3.04 16.48 3.80
N GLU A 144 -2.54 17.19 4.82
CA GLU A 144 -1.52 18.21 4.62
C GLU A 144 -0.14 17.54 4.55
N TRP A 145 0.35 17.36 3.32
CA TRP A 145 1.72 16.94 3.08
C TRP A 145 2.63 18.16 3.15
N ASN A 146 3.06 18.51 4.37
CA ASN A 146 4.09 19.54 4.54
C ASN A 146 5.40 19.04 3.90
N GLN A 147 5.63 19.41 2.64
CA GLN A 147 6.92 19.24 2.00
C GLN A 147 7.89 20.14 2.74
N LYS A 148 8.82 19.57 3.52
CA LYS A 148 10.00 20.34 3.94
C LYS A 148 10.71 20.74 2.65
N MET A 149 10.57 22.00 2.25
CA MET A 149 11.37 22.60 1.20
C MET A 149 12.84 22.42 1.62
N VAL A 150 13.54 21.51 0.94
CA VAL A 150 15.00 21.50 0.96
C VAL A 150 15.39 22.75 0.18
N ILE A 151 15.77 23.80 0.89
CA ILE A 151 16.42 24.96 0.28
C ILE A 151 17.73 24.42 -0.28
N SER A 152 17.77 24.17 -1.59
CA SER A 152 19.03 24.02 -2.30
C SER A 152 19.69 25.40 -2.30
N LEU A 153 20.60 25.64 -1.36
CA LEU A 153 21.57 26.70 -1.51
C LEU A 153 22.45 26.31 -2.70
N GLN A 154 22.14 26.88 -3.86
CA GLN A 154 23.12 27.02 -4.92
C GLN A 154 24.14 28.05 -4.42
N PHE A 155 25.33 27.56 -4.07
CA PHE A 155 26.56 28.36 -4.12
C PHE A 155 27.21 28.11 -5.48
#